data_AF-A0A971LMS0-F1
#
_entry.id   AF-A0A971LMS0-F1
#
_cell.length_a   1.000
_cell.length_b   1.000
_cell.length_c   1.000
_cell.angle_alpha   90.00
_cell.angle_beta   90.00
_cell.angle_gamma   90.00
#
_symmetry.space_group_name_H-M   'P 1'
#
loop_
_entity.id
_entity.type
_entity.pdbx_description
1 polymer ?
#
loop_
_entity_poly.entity_id
_entity_poly.type
_entity_poly.pdbx_seq_one_letter_code
_entity_poly.pdbx_strand_id
1 'polypeptide(L)'
;MKATSWIIAAILAILAIIFGVMWNGAAKKTKDLEMSKAELEKLYNDSASAYDEIRSSLDKFDQELTDEIGALGEVPGKTPAEKLSNARARIEEYKNKIRDLESKLASSKGQLSGIQAMVDRLKKSVADKEKIVAELEGRVGKLSSTLDEERLAAQAEINQRDARLKDKDSQIAEQNLESNRMYFAVGTRKQLMDSGIINRKGGILGIGKVSTVKDADLSRFTQFNLLDTQELSFPVTKKGYSVLSSHVAASYEVSRAGDQYVLRVNDPNAFKKQKLVVIELK
;
A
#
# COMPACT_ATOMS: atom_id res chain seq x y z
N MET A 1 106.58 3.81 52.25
CA MET A 1 105.83 4.37 51.10
C MET A 1 105.22 3.31 50.16
N LYS A 2 105.83 2.13 49.95
CA LYS A 2 105.28 1.10 49.02
C LYS A 2 104.01 0.39 49.52
N ALA A 3 103.89 0.10 50.82
CA ALA A 3 102.72 -0.58 51.39
C ALA A 3 101.43 0.28 51.33
N THR A 4 101.55 1.59 51.54
CA THR A 4 100.43 2.53 51.50
C THR A 4 99.86 2.69 50.08
N SER A 5 100.69 2.57 49.05
CA SER A 5 100.27 2.69 47.65
C SER A 5 99.49 1.45 47.15
N TRP A 6 99.87 0.24 47.58
CA TRP A 6 99.10 -0.98 47.30
C TRP A 6 97.71 -0.94 47.92
N ILE A 7 97.61 -0.48 49.18
CA ILE A 7 96.34 -0.43 49.91
C ILE A 7 95.38 0.55 49.23
N ILE A 8 95.87 1.71 48.80
CA ILE A 8 95.07 2.70 48.05
C ILE A 8 94.60 2.13 46.70
N ALA A 9 95.47 1.41 45.98
CA ALA A 9 95.11 0.77 44.72
C ALA A 9 94.04 -0.32 44.90
N ALA A 10 94.14 -1.12 45.97
CA ALA A 10 93.14 -2.13 46.30
C ALA A 10 91.77 -1.52 46.65
N ILE A 11 91.76 -0.41 47.41
CA ILE A 11 90.52 0.31 47.76
C ILE A 11 89.87 0.93 46.51
N LEU A 12 90.65 1.51 45.59
CA LEU A 12 90.14 2.06 44.33
C LEU A 12 89.55 0.98 43.42
N ALA A 13 90.17 -0.21 43.36
CA ALA A 13 89.64 -1.34 42.60
C ALA A 13 88.28 -1.82 43.14
N ILE A 14 88.14 -1.90 44.48
CA ILE A 14 86.87 -2.27 45.12
C ILE A 14 85.79 -1.21 44.87
N LEU A 15 86.12 0.07 44.98
CA LEU A 15 85.20 1.17 44.67
C LEU A 15 84.74 1.15 43.21
N ALA A 16 85.63 0.86 42.26
CA ALA A 16 85.28 0.75 40.84
C ALA A 16 84.31 -0.42 40.58
N ILE A 17 84.47 -1.54 41.27
CA ILE A 17 83.57 -2.69 41.16
C ILE A 17 82.18 -2.35 41.75
N ILE A 18 82.12 -1.74 42.94
CA ILE A 18 80.86 -1.33 43.58
C ILE A 18 80.16 -0.29 42.69
N PHE A 19 80.90 0.68 42.14
CA PHE A 19 80.36 1.69 41.24
C PHE A 19 79.83 1.07 39.94
N GLY A 20 80.53 0.10 39.35
CA GLY A 20 80.08 -0.64 38.18
C GLY A 20 78.78 -1.43 38.43
N VAL A 21 78.66 -2.09 39.59
CA VAL A 21 77.45 -2.82 39.98
C VAL A 21 76.27 -1.87 40.22
N MET A 22 76.50 -0.76 40.93
CA MET A 22 75.47 0.28 41.15
C MET A 22 75.04 0.94 39.83
N TRP A 23 75.98 1.25 38.94
CA TRP A 23 75.70 1.82 37.63
C TRP A 23 74.92 0.86 36.75
N ASN A 24 75.27 -0.43 36.72
CA ASN A 24 74.55 -1.43 35.94
C ASN A 24 73.13 -1.66 36.48
N GLY A 25 72.95 -1.66 37.81
CA GLY A 25 71.63 -1.72 38.44
C GLY A 25 70.77 -0.50 38.13
N ALA A 26 71.34 0.71 38.19
CA ALA A 26 70.66 1.95 37.83
C ALA A 26 70.31 1.99 36.33
N ALA A 27 71.25 1.62 35.45
CA ALA A 27 71.06 1.56 34.01
C ALA A 27 69.99 0.55 33.59
N LYS A 28 69.91 -0.60 34.28
CA LYS A 28 68.85 -1.58 34.07
C LYS A 28 67.49 -1.02 34.47
N LYS A 29 67.43 -0.35 35.63
CA LYS A 29 66.20 0.26 36.14
C LYS A 29 65.71 1.42 35.27
N THR A 30 66.61 2.22 34.71
CA THR A 30 66.26 3.28 33.74
C THR A 30 65.78 2.68 32.41
N LYS A 31 66.40 1.59 31.94
CA LYS A 31 65.95 0.89 30.72
C LYS A 31 64.56 0.26 30.89
N ASP A 32 64.31 -0.39 32.03
CA ASP A 32 62.99 -0.96 32.35
C ASP A 32 61.92 0.15 32.47
N LEU A 33 62.29 1.30 33.03
CA LEU A 33 61.41 2.47 33.14
C LEU A 33 61.10 3.09 31.76
N GLU A 34 62.09 3.19 30.88
CA GLU A 34 61.91 3.66 29.50
C GLU A 34 61.04 2.70 28.68
N MET A 35 61.25 1.39 28.82
CA MET A 35 60.39 0.38 28.20
C MET A 35 58.95 0.46 28.71
N SER A 36 58.75 0.59 30.03
CA SER A 36 57.42 0.74 30.62
C SER A 36 56.73 2.04 30.17
N LYS A 37 57.48 3.14 30.03
CA LYS A 37 56.96 4.41 29.50
C LYS A 37 56.57 4.27 28.02
N ALA A 38 57.39 3.61 27.20
CA ALA A 38 57.11 3.39 25.79
C ALA A 38 55.87 2.49 25.58
N GLU A 39 55.69 1.46 26.40
CA GLU A 39 54.47 0.64 26.41
C GLU A 39 53.24 1.45 26.82
N LEU A 40 53.37 2.35 27.81
CA LEU A 40 52.30 3.23 28.26
C LEU A 40 51.88 4.25 27.19
N GLU A 41 52.86 4.87 26.51
CA GLU A 41 52.60 5.80 25.39
C GLU A 41 51.94 5.09 24.21
N LYS A 42 52.38 3.86 23.90
CA LYS A 42 51.75 3.04 22.87
C LYS A 42 50.30 2.70 23.23
N LEU A 43 50.05 2.26 24.46
CA LEU A 43 48.71 1.93 24.93
C LEU A 43 47.78 3.15 24.94
N TYR A 44 48.30 4.34 25.26
CA TYR A 44 47.57 5.60 25.16
C TYR A 44 47.20 5.94 23.72
N ASN A 45 48.16 5.87 22.79
CA ASN A 45 47.92 6.18 21.37
C ASN A 45 46.96 5.17 20.71
N ASP A 46 47.10 3.87 21.02
CA ASP A 46 46.22 2.82 20.52
C ASP A 46 44.79 3.00 21.05
N SER A 47 44.63 3.37 22.33
CA SER A 47 43.32 3.64 22.94
C SER A 47 42.68 4.93 22.43
N ALA A 48 43.47 5.98 22.21
CA ALA A 48 43.01 7.25 21.65
C ALA A 48 42.52 7.07 20.21
N SER A 49 43.26 6.29 19.40
CA SER A 49 42.87 5.97 18.02
C SER A 49 41.59 5.13 17.98
N ALA A 50 41.49 4.11 18.83
CA ALA A 50 40.28 3.29 18.94
C ALA A 50 39.07 4.11 19.42
N TYR A 51 39.27 5.10 20.29
CA TYR A 51 38.21 6.02 20.64
C TYR A 51 37.77 6.89 19.47
N ASP A 52 38.70 7.52 18.74
CA ASP A 52 38.34 8.38 17.62
C ASP A 52 37.60 7.60 16.53
N GLU A 53 37.99 6.33 16.32
CA GLU A 53 37.30 5.42 15.42
C GLU A 53 35.88 5.08 15.91
N ILE A 54 35.71 4.71 17.19
CA ILE A 54 34.39 4.40 17.76
C ILE A 54 33.51 5.66 17.76
N ARG A 55 34.05 6.82 18.14
CA ARG A 55 33.32 8.10 18.13
C ARG A 55 32.89 8.46 16.72
N SER A 56 33.80 8.43 15.74
CA SER A 56 33.46 8.72 14.35
C SER A 56 32.40 7.76 13.82
N SER A 57 32.48 6.48 14.18
CA SER A 57 31.51 5.48 13.77
C SER A 57 30.16 5.65 14.48
N LEU A 58 30.15 6.10 15.73
CA LEU A 58 28.94 6.46 16.48
C LEU A 58 28.28 7.72 15.96
N ASP A 59 29.06 8.75 15.59
CA ASP A 59 28.58 9.99 14.98
C ASP A 59 27.96 9.69 13.60
N LYS A 60 28.63 8.87 12.78
CA LYS A 60 28.07 8.38 11.51
C LYS A 60 26.80 7.57 11.72
N PHE A 61 26.77 6.71 12.72
CA PHE A 61 25.58 5.93 13.07
C PHE A 61 24.45 6.82 13.63
N ASP A 62 24.77 7.90 14.34
CA ASP A 62 23.81 8.92 14.80
C ASP A 62 23.19 9.63 13.61
N GLN A 63 24.01 9.99 12.63
CA GLN A 63 23.58 10.61 11.39
C GLN A 63 22.72 9.65 10.56
N GLU A 64 23.17 8.41 10.36
CA GLU A 64 22.40 7.37 9.67
C GLU A 64 21.07 7.08 10.38
N LEU A 65 21.04 6.93 11.71
CA LEU A 65 19.81 6.77 12.48
C LEU A 65 18.90 7.99 12.36
N THR A 66 19.45 9.20 12.45
CA THR A 66 18.66 10.45 12.34
C THR A 66 18.05 10.58 10.95
N ASP A 67 18.82 10.25 9.91
CA ASP A 67 18.36 10.22 8.53
C ASP A 67 17.30 9.12 8.33
N GLU A 68 17.47 7.94 8.95
CA GLU A 68 16.50 6.85 8.88
C GLU A 68 15.20 7.09 9.64
N ILE A 69 15.28 7.78 10.79
CA ILE A 69 14.14 8.21 11.60
C ILE A 69 13.40 9.35 10.89
N GLY A 70 14.12 10.30 10.29
CA GLY A 70 13.56 11.37 9.46
C GLY A 70 12.90 10.83 8.18
N ALA A 71 13.44 9.74 7.64
CA ALA A 71 12.95 9.06 6.44
C ALA A 71 11.83 8.03 6.69
N LEU A 72 11.28 7.92 7.90
CA LEU A 72 10.08 7.09 8.15
C LEU A 72 8.87 7.53 7.29
N GLY A 73 8.96 8.66 6.58
CA GLY A 73 8.02 9.08 5.55
C GLY A 73 8.30 8.55 4.14
N GLU A 74 9.55 8.50 3.66
CA GLU A 74 9.79 8.41 2.20
C GLU A 74 11.23 7.95 1.82
N VAL A 75 11.61 6.67 1.85
CA VAL A 75 12.78 6.19 1.06
C VAL A 75 12.61 4.76 0.54
N PRO A 76 12.82 4.48 -0.77
CA PRO A 76 12.83 3.14 -1.34
C PRO A 76 14.17 2.41 -1.12
N GLY A 77 14.11 1.10 -0.86
CA GLY A 77 15.26 0.18 -1.05
C GLY A 77 15.60 -0.76 0.11
N LYS A 78 15.16 -0.48 1.35
CA LYS A 78 15.29 -1.38 2.52
C LYS A 78 14.09 -1.22 3.45
N THR A 79 13.53 -2.33 3.91
CA THR A 79 12.40 -2.33 4.85
C THR A 79 12.83 -1.77 6.22
N PRO A 80 11.93 -1.12 6.99
CA PRO A 80 12.23 -0.67 8.35
C PRO A 80 12.78 -1.79 9.25
N ALA A 81 12.39 -3.04 9.03
CA ALA A 81 12.87 -4.20 9.75
C ALA A 81 14.36 -4.53 9.46
N GLU A 82 14.79 -4.49 8.20
CA GLU A 82 16.18 -4.74 7.81
C GLU A 82 17.13 -3.67 8.37
N LYS A 83 16.68 -2.43 8.37
CA LYS A 83 17.41 -1.27 8.92
C LYS A 83 17.66 -1.42 10.42
N LEU A 84 16.62 -1.81 11.15
CA LEU A 84 16.68 -2.07 12.58
C LEU A 84 17.57 -3.26 12.94
N SER A 85 17.54 -4.33 12.13
CA SER A 85 18.45 -5.48 12.29
C SER A 85 19.92 -5.07 12.14
N ASN A 86 20.23 -4.21 11.17
CA ASN A 86 21.60 -3.70 10.98
C ASN A 86 22.05 -2.81 12.15
N ALA A 87 21.14 -1.98 12.69
CA ALA A 87 21.41 -1.15 13.86
C ALA A 87 21.78 -2.01 15.09
N ARG A 88 21.06 -3.10 15.34
CA ARG A 88 21.39 -4.05 16.43
C ARG A 88 22.78 -4.67 16.27
N ALA A 89 23.12 -5.13 15.06
CA ALA A 89 24.42 -5.73 14.80
C ALA A 89 25.59 -4.76 15.08
N ARG A 90 25.43 -3.49 14.69
CA ARG A 90 26.44 -2.44 14.96
C ARG A 90 26.55 -2.11 16.45
N ILE A 91 25.44 -2.05 17.18
CA ILE A 91 25.45 -1.84 18.64
C ILE A 91 26.25 -2.94 19.34
N GLU A 92 26.06 -4.21 18.96
CA GLU A 92 26.81 -5.32 19.54
C GLU A 92 28.31 -5.28 19.18
N GLU A 93 28.66 -4.84 17.96
CA GLU A 93 30.06 -4.60 17.60
C GLU A 93 30.72 -3.54 18.51
N TYR A 94 30.01 -2.43 18.77
CA TYR A 94 30.51 -1.37 19.66
C TYR A 94 30.64 -1.83 21.11
N LYS A 95 29.69 -2.63 21.61
CA LYS A 95 29.82 -3.25 22.94
C LYS A 95 31.08 -4.10 23.05
N ASN A 96 31.39 -4.88 22.02
CA ASN A 96 32.61 -5.69 21.99
C ASN A 96 33.87 -4.82 21.98
N LYS A 97 33.91 -3.75 21.18
CA LYS A 97 35.02 -2.79 21.16
C LYS A 97 35.20 -2.07 22.49
N ILE A 98 34.12 -1.69 23.18
CA ILE A 98 34.16 -1.10 24.52
C ILE A 98 34.75 -2.09 25.53
N ARG A 99 34.33 -3.37 25.52
CA ARG A 99 34.89 -4.41 26.41
C ARG A 99 36.40 -4.62 26.18
N ASP A 100 36.86 -4.57 24.93
CA ASP A 100 38.29 -4.67 24.61
C ASP A 100 39.07 -3.48 25.17
N LEU A 101 38.54 -2.26 25.03
CA LEU A 101 39.11 -1.05 25.64
C LEU A 101 39.17 -1.15 27.17
N GLU A 102 38.13 -1.68 27.82
CA GLU A 102 38.11 -1.92 29.27
C GLU A 102 39.19 -2.91 29.70
N SER A 103 39.36 -4.01 28.96
CA SER A 103 40.39 -5.02 29.26
C SER A 103 41.81 -4.43 29.12
N LYS A 104 42.05 -3.64 28.06
CA LYS A 104 43.32 -2.93 27.85
C LYS A 104 43.59 -1.91 28.95
N LEU A 105 42.57 -1.15 29.36
CA LEU A 105 42.66 -0.20 30.46
C LEU A 105 42.96 -0.89 31.81
N ALA A 106 42.32 -2.01 32.11
CA ALA A 106 42.53 -2.77 33.34
C ALA A 106 43.94 -3.37 33.44
N SER A 107 44.54 -3.73 32.30
CA SER A 107 45.92 -4.23 32.24
C SER A 107 46.99 -3.15 32.48
N SER A 108 46.62 -1.88 32.26
CA SER A 108 47.46 -0.72 32.53
C SER A 108 47.28 -0.28 33.98
N LYS A 109 48.15 -0.76 34.88
CA LYS A 109 48.10 -0.47 36.32
C LYS A 109 48.36 1.02 36.60
N GLY A 110 47.28 1.81 36.58
CA GLY A 110 47.21 3.14 37.16
C GLY A 110 47.46 4.29 36.18
N GLN A 111 46.59 5.29 36.28
CA GLN A 111 46.71 6.65 35.68
C GLN A 111 46.17 6.87 34.26
N LEU A 112 44.97 6.40 33.94
CA LEU A 112 44.27 6.83 32.72
C LEU A 112 42.80 7.24 33.00
N SER A 113 42.60 8.18 33.93
CA SER A 113 41.28 8.74 34.26
C SER A 113 40.56 9.33 33.04
N GLY A 114 41.30 9.85 32.06
CA GLY A 114 40.76 10.35 30.79
C GLY A 114 40.15 9.24 29.92
N ILE A 115 40.82 8.08 29.81
CA ILE A 115 40.31 6.93 29.05
C ILE A 115 39.13 6.29 29.77
N GLN A 116 39.13 6.25 31.11
CA GLN A 116 37.97 5.80 31.88
C GLN A 116 36.74 6.67 31.61
N ALA A 117 36.88 8.01 31.71
CA ALA A 117 35.80 8.94 31.43
C ALA A 117 35.27 8.83 29.98
N MET A 118 36.16 8.49 29.05
CA MET A 118 35.87 8.27 27.65
C MET A 118 35.06 6.98 27.42
N VAL A 119 35.48 5.87 28.03
CA VAL A 119 34.73 4.59 28.03
C VAL A 119 33.34 4.77 28.65
N ASP A 120 33.23 5.51 29.76
CA ASP A 120 31.94 5.76 30.42
C ASP A 120 30.99 6.59 29.52
N ARG A 121 31.52 7.56 28.77
CA ARG A 121 30.75 8.30 27.76
C ARG A 121 30.28 7.40 26.61
N LEU A 122 31.15 6.53 26.10
CA LEU A 122 30.80 5.57 25.05
C LEU A 122 29.69 4.62 25.52
N LYS A 123 29.80 4.07 26.74
CA LYS A 123 28.75 3.24 27.34
C LYS A 123 27.41 3.96 27.41
N LYS A 124 27.41 5.21 27.87
CA LYS A 124 26.19 6.01 27.95
C LYS A 124 25.58 6.23 26.56
N SER A 125 26.40 6.59 25.58
CA SER A 125 25.94 6.77 24.19
C SER A 125 25.34 5.50 23.59
N VAL A 126 25.97 4.34 23.81
CA VAL A 126 25.44 3.04 23.37
C VAL A 126 24.12 2.72 24.06
N ALA A 127 24.01 2.93 25.36
CA ALA A 127 22.77 2.70 26.11
C ALA A 127 21.61 3.60 25.63
N ASP A 128 21.89 4.87 25.35
CA ASP A 128 20.89 5.80 24.80
C ASP A 128 20.43 5.34 23.40
N LYS A 129 21.37 4.87 22.56
CA LYS A 129 21.05 4.34 21.22
C LYS A 129 20.26 3.03 21.27
N GLU A 130 20.54 2.15 22.22
CA GLU A 130 19.74 0.94 22.45
C GLU A 130 18.29 1.28 22.78
N LYS A 131 18.07 2.30 23.62
CA LYS A 131 16.73 2.76 23.96
C LYS A 131 15.96 3.29 22.75
N ILE A 132 16.63 4.07 21.90
CA ILE A 132 16.05 4.60 20.65
C ILE A 132 15.69 3.44 19.71
N VAL A 133 16.60 2.50 19.50
CA VAL A 133 16.36 1.30 18.68
C VAL A 133 15.14 0.54 19.20
N ALA A 134 15.07 0.25 20.51
CA ALA A 134 13.94 -0.43 21.14
C ALA A 134 12.60 0.29 20.93
N GLU A 135 12.58 1.62 21.03
CA GLU A 135 11.37 2.43 20.78
C GLU A 135 10.94 2.34 19.32
N LEU A 136 11.89 2.39 18.38
CA LEU A 136 11.61 2.27 16.95
C LEU A 136 11.03 0.91 16.59
N GLU A 137 11.48 -0.19 17.19
CA GLU A 137 10.89 -1.51 16.96
C GLU A 137 9.45 -1.56 17.42
N GLY A 138 9.17 -0.96 18.58
CA GLY A 138 7.80 -0.83 19.09
C GLY A 138 6.90 -0.05 18.13
N ARG A 139 7.41 1.03 17.54
CA ARG A 139 6.68 1.83 16.54
C ARG A 139 6.48 1.07 15.23
N VAL A 140 7.51 0.39 14.71
CA VAL A 140 7.42 -0.42 13.48
C VAL A 140 6.44 -1.57 13.66
N GLY A 141 6.46 -2.26 14.81
CA GLY A 141 5.51 -3.33 15.11
C GLY A 141 4.06 -2.85 15.15
N LYS A 142 3.80 -1.70 15.79
CA LYS A 142 2.47 -1.07 15.81
C LYS A 142 2.02 -0.66 14.42
N LEU A 143 2.87 0.04 13.66
CA LEU A 143 2.56 0.48 12.29
C LEU A 143 2.28 -0.71 11.37
N SER A 144 3.06 -1.79 11.48
CA SER A 144 2.83 -3.00 10.68
C SER A 144 1.49 -3.64 11.01
N SER A 145 1.14 -3.73 12.30
CA SER A 145 -0.15 -4.28 12.74
C SER A 145 -1.32 -3.43 12.24
N THR A 146 -1.26 -2.11 12.40
CA THR A 146 -2.29 -1.19 11.89
C THR A 146 -2.40 -1.26 10.37
N LEU A 147 -1.27 -1.37 9.66
CA LEU A 147 -1.29 -1.50 8.20
C LEU A 147 -1.97 -2.81 7.77
N ASP A 148 -1.72 -3.92 8.46
CA ASP A 148 -2.37 -5.19 8.16
C ASP A 148 -3.87 -5.15 8.46
N GLU A 149 -4.28 -4.53 9.57
CA GLU A 149 -5.69 -4.30 9.91
C GLU A 149 -6.40 -3.45 8.85
N GLU A 150 -5.82 -2.31 8.47
CA GLU A 150 -6.34 -1.42 7.43
C GLU A 150 -6.40 -2.12 6.06
N ARG A 151 -5.41 -2.93 5.70
CA ARG A 151 -5.43 -3.71 4.45
C ARG A 151 -6.55 -4.74 4.44
N LEU A 152 -6.78 -5.43 5.56
CA LEU A 152 -7.88 -6.39 5.69
C LEU A 152 -9.24 -5.68 5.60
N ALA A 153 -9.39 -4.55 6.29
CA ALA A 153 -10.61 -3.74 6.25
C ALA A 153 -10.89 -3.21 4.83
N ALA A 154 -9.88 -2.64 4.16
CA ALA A 154 -9.99 -2.15 2.79
C ALA A 154 -10.36 -3.28 1.81
N GLN A 155 -9.75 -4.47 1.95
CA GLN A 155 -10.08 -5.61 1.09
C GLN A 155 -11.53 -6.09 1.31
N ALA A 156 -12.01 -6.11 2.55
CA ALA A 156 -13.39 -6.44 2.86
C ALA A 156 -14.37 -5.42 2.27
N GLU A 157 -14.05 -4.13 2.34
CA GLU A 157 -14.85 -3.07 1.75
C GLU A 157 -14.91 -3.16 0.22
N ILE A 158 -13.76 -3.41 -0.43
CA ILE A 158 -13.69 -3.61 -1.89
C ILE A 158 -14.60 -4.79 -2.29
N ASN A 159 -14.47 -5.93 -1.63
CA ASN A 159 -15.28 -7.11 -1.93
C ASN A 159 -16.79 -6.82 -1.76
N GLN A 160 -17.16 -6.04 -0.73
CA GLN A 160 -18.55 -5.64 -0.51
C GLN A 160 -19.05 -4.69 -1.61
N ARG A 161 -18.23 -3.74 -2.04
CA ARG A 161 -18.55 -2.81 -3.14
C ARG A 161 -18.71 -3.55 -4.46
N ASP A 162 -17.83 -4.50 -4.77
CA ASP A 162 -17.91 -5.31 -5.99
C ASP A 162 -19.17 -6.16 -6.03
N ALA A 163 -19.53 -6.79 -4.90
CA ALA A 163 -20.79 -7.53 -4.79
C ALA A 163 -22.01 -6.63 -5.03
N ARG A 164 -22.01 -5.41 -4.46
CA ARG A 164 -23.09 -4.43 -4.67
C ARG A 164 -23.15 -3.92 -6.10
N LEU A 165 -22.00 -3.71 -6.75
CA LEU A 165 -21.94 -3.31 -8.15
C LEU A 165 -22.53 -4.39 -9.05
N LYS A 166 -22.14 -5.65 -8.84
CA LYS A 166 -22.69 -6.78 -9.61
C LYS A 166 -24.21 -6.93 -9.45
N ASP A 167 -24.73 -6.76 -8.24
CA ASP A 167 -26.18 -6.76 -7.99
C ASP A 167 -26.88 -5.61 -8.71
N LYS A 168 -26.33 -4.38 -8.60
CA LYS A 168 -26.86 -3.21 -9.32
C LYS A 168 -26.82 -3.38 -10.83
N ASP A 169 -25.74 -3.92 -11.40
CA ASP A 169 -25.62 -4.16 -12.84
C ASP A 169 -26.67 -5.18 -13.30
N SER A 170 -26.92 -6.22 -12.51
CA SER A 170 -27.96 -7.20 -12.78
C SER A 170 -29.36 -6.56 -12.75
N GLN A 171 -29.64 -5.72 -11.75
CA GLN A 171 -30.89 -4.97 -11.66
C GLN A 171 -31.06 -3.96 -12.79
N ILE A 172 -30.00 -3.26 -13.21
CA ILE A 172 -30.03 -2.34 -14.35
C ILE A 172 -30.31 -3.11 -15.64
N ALA A 173 -29.69 -4.28 -15.83
CA ALA A 173 -29.94 -5.13 -16.99
C ALA A 173 -31.39 -5.60 -17.05
N GLU A 174 -31.94 -6.06 -15.92
CA GLU A 174 -33.34 -6.46 -15.80
C GLU A 174 -34.29 -5.28 -16.04
N GLN A 175 -34.06 -4.14 -15.40
CA GLN A 175 -34.85 -2.92 -15.62
C GLN A 175 -34.78 -2.45 -17.06
N ASN A 176 -33.63 -2.59 -17.73
CA ASN A 176 -33.48 -2.23 -19.13
C ASN A 176 -34.29 -3.18 -20.03
N LEU A 177 -34.27 -4.49 -19.75
CA LEU A 177 -35.11 -5.46 -20.46
C LEU A 177 -36.60 -5.14 -20.26
N GLU A 178 -37.05 -4.93 -19.03
CA GLU A 178 -38.45 -4.59 -18.72
C GLU A 178 -38.87 -3.24 -19.32
N SER A 179 -38.00 -2.24 -19.27
CA SER A 179 -38.24 -0.91 -19.83
C SER A 179 -38.40 -0.95 -21.35
N ASN A 180 -37.80 -1.92 -22.03
CA ASN A 180 -37.94 -2.11 -23.48
C ASN A 180 -38.95 -3.20 -23.87
N ARG A 181 -39.56 -3.88 -22.89
CA ARG A 181 -40.67 -4.81 -23.11
C ARG A 181 -41.89 -4.05 -23.63
N MET A 182 -42.47 -4.57 -24.71
CA MET A 182 -43.61 -4.01 -25.42
C MET A 182 -44.58 -5.15 -25.79
N TYR A 183 -45.82 -4.78 -26.09
CA TYR A 183 -46.88 -5.72 -26.43
C TYR A 183 -47.60 -5.25 -27.70
N PHE A 184 -47.86 -6.15 -28.64
CA PHE A 184 -48.59 -5.81 -29.86
C PHE A 184 -49.76 -6.76 -30.13
N ALA A 185 -50.78 -6.23 -30.82
CA ALA A 185 -51.91 -6.98 -31.32
C ALA A 185 -52.28 -6.52 -32.73
N VAL A 186 -52.38 -7.46 -33.66
CA VAL A 186 -52.75 -7.22 -35.06
C VAL A 186 -53.95 -8.09 -35.38
N GLY A 187 -55.00 -7.51 -35.95
CA GLY A 187 -56.15 -8.29 -36.36
C GLY A 187 -57.24 -7.46 -37.04
N THR A 188 -58.23 -8.14 -37.60
CA THR A 188 -59.45 -7.48 -38.07
C THR A 188 -60.21 -6.90 -36.89
N ARG A 189 -61.05 -5.89 -37.14
CA ARG A 189 -61.92 -5.29 -36.11
C ARG A 189 -62.69 -6.33 -35.29
N LYS A 190 -63.26 -7.34 -35.95
CA LYS A 190 -64.03 -8.39 -35.28
C LYS A 190 -63.14 -9.19 -34.32
N GLN A 191 -61.98 -9.63 -34.78
CA GLN A 191 -61.02 -10.38 -33.95
C GLN A 191 -60.55 -9.58 -32.74
N LEU A 192 -60.23 -8.30 -32.91
CA LEU A 192 -59.78 -7.42 -31.83
C LEU A 192 -60.91 -7.10 -30.83
N MET A 193 -62.16 -7.08 -31.27
CA MET A 193 -63.33 -6.91 -30.39
C MET A 193 -63.66 -8.20 -29.63
N ASP A 194 -63.64 -9.34 -30.31
CA ASP A 194 -63.92 -10.67 -29.73
C ASP A 194 -62.83 -11.03 -28.70
N SER A 195 -61.58 -10.67 -28.96
CA SER A 195 -60.48 -10.76 -27.99
C SER A 195 -60.51 -9.64 -26.93
N GLY A 196 -61.46 -8.72 -26.97
CA GLY A 196 -61.62 -7.65 -25.98
C GLY A 196 -60.47 -6.63 -25.90
N ILE A 197 -59.58 -6.61 -26.90
CA ILE A 197 -58.46 -5.67 -27.02
C ILE A 197 -58.96 -4.26 -27.34
N ILE A 198 -60.01 -4.17 -28.16
CA ILE A 198 -60.66 -2.90 -28.52
C ILE A 198 -62.13 -2.90 -28.12
N ASN A 199 -62.65 -1.71 -27.87
CA ASN A 199 -64.07 -1.43 -27.77
C ASN A 199 -64.46 -0.32 -28.74
N ARG A 200 -65.77 -0.15 -28.97
CA ARG A 200 -66.28 0.94 -29.79
C ARG A 200 -66.99 1.96 -28.90
N LYS A 201 -66.46 3.17 -28.84
CA LYS A 201 -66.99 4.29 -28.04
C LYS A 201 -67.50 5.43 -28.95
N GLY A 202 -68.44 6.22 -28.45
CA GLY A 202 -69.02 7.38 -29.15
C GLY A 202 -70.11 7.04 -30.18
N GLY A 203 -70.56 8.06 -30.93
CA GLY A 203 -71.56 7.95 -32.00
C GLY A 203 -73.02 7.98 -31.53
N ILE A 204 -73.91 8.55 -32.37
CA ILE A 204 -75.36 8.57 -32.12
C ILE A 204 -75.97 7.33 -32.81
N LEU A 205 -76.72 6.52 -32.06
CA LEU A 205 -77.40 5.31 -32.57
C LEU A 205 -76.48 4.32 -33.33
N GLY A 206 -75.22 4.20 -32.92
CA GLY A 206 -74.27 3.24 -33.50
C GLY A 206 -73.51 3.74 -34.74
N ILE A 207 -73.90 4.89 -35.29
CA ILE A 207 -73.20 5.55 -36.40
C ILE A 207 -72.12 6.47 -35.83
N GLY A 208 -70.92 6.45 -36.42
CA GLY A 208 -69.78 7.28 -35.98
C GLY A 208 -68.96 6.71 -34.81
N LYS A 209 -69.21 5.46 -34.39
CA LYS A 209 -68.42 4.77 -33.36
C LYS A 209 -66.96 4.59 -33.78
N VAL A 210 -66.01 5.00 -32.93
CA VAL A 210 -64.56 4.81 -33.14
C VAL A 210 -64.03 3.63 -32.34
N SER A 211 -63.07 2.88 -32.90
CA SER A 211 -62.36 1.81 -32.20
C SER A 211 -61.36 2.43 -31.22
N THR A 212 -61.43 2.07 -29.93
CA THR A 212 -60.46 2.50 -28.90
C THR A 212 -59.92 1.29 -28.15
N VAL A 213 -58.63 1.32 -27.78
CA VAL A 213 -58.01 0.29 -26.94
C VAL A 213 -58.68 0.29 -25.56
N LYS A 214 -59.05 -0.89 -25.05
CA LYS A 214 -59.61 -1.07 -23.70
C LYS A 214 -58.46 -1.26 -22.68
N ASP A 215 -58.70 -1.04 -21.38
CA ASP A 215 -57.78 -1.51 -20.33
C ASP A 215 -57.49 -2.98 -20.57
N ALA A 216 -56.25 -3.25 -20.99
CA ALA A 216 -55.91 -4.40 -21.77
C ALA A 216 -55.24 -5.44 -20.88
N ASP A 217 -55.92 -6.57 -20.75
CA ASP A 217 -55.33 -7.82 -20.27
C ASP A 217 -54.17 -8.20 -21.20
N LEU A 218 -52.94 -8.08 -20.68
CA LEU A 218 -51.70 -8.27 -21.44
C LEU A 218 -51.56 -9.68 -22.02
N SER A 219 -52.26 -10.67 -21.47
CA SER A 219 -52.24 -12.06 -21.96
C SER A 219 -52.78 -12.20 -23.39
N ARG A 220 -53.50 -11.20 -23.89
CA ARG A 220 -54.11 -11.18 -25.23
C ARG A 220 -53.22 -10.56 -26.30
N PHE A 221 -52.02 -10.14 -25.92
CA PHE A 221 -51.06 -9.50 -26.79
C PHE A 221 -49.83 -10.39 -26.98
N THR A 222 -49.17 -10.21 -28.11
CA THR A 222 -47.86 -10.82 -28.34
C THR A 222 -46.80 -9.90 -27.76
N GLN A 223 -45.94 -10.46 -26.89
CA GLN A 223 -44.81 -9.73 -26.30
C GLN A 223 -43.64 -9.64 -27.29
N PHE A 224 -42.94 -8.50 -27.27
CA PHE A 224 -41.65 -8.32 -27.94
C PHE A 224 -40.77 -7.35 -27.14
N ASN A 225 -39.47 -7.28 -27.46
CA ASN A 225 -38.54 -6.34 -26.85
C ASN A 225 -37.90 -5.45 -27.92
N LEU A 226 -37.86 -4.14 -27.65
CA LEU A 226 -37.22 -3.16 -28.55
C LEU A 226 -35.70 -3.30 -28.64
N LEU A 227 -35.09 -4.05 -27.72
CA LEU A 227 -33.67 -4.42 -27.78
C LEU A 227 -33.41 -5.52 -28.81
N ASP A 228 -34.39 -6.38 -29.08
CA ASP A 228 -34.27 -7.50 -30.02
C ASP A 228 -34.66 -7.08 -31.44
N THR A 229 -35.77 -6.35 -31.58
CA THR A 229 -36.26 -5.86 -32.86
C THR A 229 -37.00 -4.53 -32.71
N GLN A 230 -36.78 -3.64 -33.67
CA GLN A 230 -37.48 -2.36 -33.79
C GLN A 230 -38.48 -2.38 -34.95
N GLU A 231 -38.73 -3.55 -35.52
CA GLU A 231 -39.62 -3.73 -36.67
C GLU A 231 -40.75 -4.73 -36.34
N LEU A 232 -41.97 -4.36 -36.72
CA LEU A 232 -43.16 -5.19 -36.61
C LEU A 232 -43.81 -5.34 -37.99
N SER A 233 -43.89 -6.57 -38.48
CA SER A 233 -44.48 -6.88 -39.80
C SER A 233 -45.92 -7.40 -39.68
N PHE A 234 -46.81 -6.97 -40.57
CA PHE A 234 -48.21 -7.40 -40.62
C PHE A 234 -48.76 -7.41 -42.06
N PRO A 235 -49.81 -8.21 -42.36
CA PRO A 235 -50.25 -8.43 -43.75
C PRO A 235 -50.89 -7.18 -44.38
N VAL A 236 -50.70 -7.02 -45.68
CA VAL A 236 -51.38 -5.99 -46.49
C VAL A 236 -52.85 -6.39 -46.73
N THR A 237 -53.77 -5.42 -46.61
CA THR A 237 -55.18 -5.62 -46.97
C THR A 237 -55.64 -4.61 -48.03
N LYS A 238 -56.75 -4.92 -48.72
CA LYS A 238 -57.31 -4.05 -49.77
C LYS A 238 -57.73 -2.66 -49.27
N LYS A 239 -58.11 -2.53 -47.99
CA LYS A 239 -58.56 -1.28 -47.38
C LYS A 239 -57.52 -0.66 -46.44
N GLY A 240 -56.32 -1.25 -46.36
CA GLY A 240 -55.22 -0.78 -45.54
C GLY A 240 -55.36 -1.11 -44.06
N TYR A 241 -54.78 -0.27 -43.19
CA TYR A 241 -54.73 -0.51 -41.76
C TYR A 241 -55.09 0.75 -40.96
N SER A 242 -55.20 0.62 -39.64
CA SER A 242 -55.23 1.73 -38.71
C SER A 242 -54.50 1.38 -37.42
N VAL A 243 -53.56 2.22 -37.03
CA VAL A 243 -52.91 2.13 -35.73
C VAL A 243 -53.84 2.79 -34.71
N LEU A 244 -54.32 2.01 -33.76
CA LEU A 244 -55.28 2.45 -32.74
C LEU A 244 -54.61 2.87 -31.43
N SER A 245 -53.32 2.56 -31.27
CA SER A 245 -52.55 2.94 -30.08
C SER A 245 -52.02 4.38 -30.17
N SER A 246 -51.94 5.04 -29.01
CA SER A 246 -51.61 6.47 -28.90
C SER A 246 -50.10 6.76 -28.83
N HIS A 247 -49.28 6.17 -29.70
CA HIS A 247 -47.85 6.49 -29.76
C HIS A 247 -47.61 7.86 -30.41
N VAL A 248 -46.47 8.48 -30.09
CA VAL A 248 -46.03 9.71 -30.75
C VAL A 248 -45.84 9.43 -32.24
N ALA A 249 -46.53 10.16 -33.12
CA ALA A 249 -46.51 9.87 -34.57
C ALA A 249 -45.10 9.92 -35.18
N ALA A 250 -44.21 10.76 -34.67
CA ALA A 250 -42.82 10.84 -35.11
C ALA A 250 -41.93 9.67 -34.62
N SER A 251 -42.41 8.86 -33.68
CA SER A 251 -41.61 7.78 -33.08
C SER A 251 -41.59 6.48 -33.90
N TYR A 252 -42.41 6.39 -34.94
CA TYR A 252 -42.47 5.23 -35.82
C TYR A 252 -42.89 5.63 -37.24
N GLU A 253 -42.55 4.77 -38.20
CA GLU A 253 -43.00 4.86 -39.59
C GLU A 253 -43.58 3.51 -40.02
N VAL A 254 -44.52 3.53 -40.95
CA VAL A 254 -45.05 2.29 -41.53
C VAL A 254 -44.87 2.35 -43.04
N SER A 255 -44.08 1.43 -43.57
CA SER A 255 -43.82 1.28 -45.00
C SER A 255 -44.39 -0.03 -45.53
N ARG A 256 -44.63 -0.11 -46.84
CA ARG A 256 -45.06 -1.35 -47.49
C ARG A 256 -43.86 -2.04 -48.10
N ALA A 257 -43.64 -3.30 -47.75
CA ALA A 257 -42.63 -4.18 -48.31
C ALA A 257 -43.33 -5.39 -48.95
N GLY A 258 -43.61 -5.30 -50.26
CA GLY A 258 -44.34 -6.34 -51.00
C GLY A 258 -45.76 -6.56 -50.46
N ASP A 259 -45.99 -7.76 -49.91
CA ASP A 259 -47.28 -8.21 -49.35
C ASP A 259 -47.42 -7.96 -47.84
N GLN A 260 -46.46 -7.27 -47.23
CA GLN A 260 -46.49 -6.89 -45.82
C GLN A 260 -46.32 -5.38 -45.63
N TYR A 261 -46.90 -4.89 -44.54
CA TYR A 261 -46.55 -3.60 -43.94
C TYR A 261 -45.52 -3.84 -42.85
N VAL A 262 -44.53 -2.95 -42.75
CA VAL A 262 -43.49 -2.97 -41.72
C VAL A 262 -43.58 -1.67 -40.94
N LEU A 263 -43.93 -1.77 -39.66
CA LEU A 263 -43.83 -0.68 -38.70
C LEU A 263 -42.41 -0.67 -38.15
N ARG A 264 -41.63 0.38 -38.46
CA ARG A 264 -40.29 0.61 -37.92
C ARG A 264 -40.35 1.68 -36.84
N VAL A 265 -39.79 1.36 -35.68
CA VAL A 265 -39.65 2.31 -34.57
C VAL A 265 -38.38 3.13 -34.78
N ASN A 266 -38.55 4.44 -35.00
CA ASN A 266 -37.44 5.37 -35.26
C ASN A 266 -36.94 6.04 -33.96
N ASP A 267 -37.81 6.19 -32.96
CA ASP A 267 -37.44 6.68 -31.62
C ASP A 267 -37.98 5.72 -30.54
N PRO A 268 -37.18 4.73 -30.11
CA PRO A 268 -37.58 3.78 -29.07
C PRO A 268 -37.97 4.44 -27.75
N ASN A 269 -37.36 5.58 -27.39
CA ASN A 269 -37.62 6.25 -26.11
C ASN A 269 -38.97 6.96 -26.09
N ALA A 270 -39.35 7.60 -27.19
CA ALA A 270 -40.69 8.16 -27.34
C ALA A 270 -41.74 7.05 -27.52
N PHE A 271 -41.42 6.00 -28.28
CA PHE A 271 -42.35 4.92 -28.59
C PHE A 271 -42.74 4.10 -27.35
N LYS A 272 -41.75 3.75 -26.50
CA LYS A 272 -41.95 2.90 -25.31
C LYS A 272 -42.74 3.55 -24.17
N LYS A 273 -43.03 4.86 -24.26
CA LYS A 273 -43.94 5.55 -23.33
C LYS A 273 -45.35 4.97 -23.35
N GLN A 274 -45.74 4.36 -24.48
CA GLN A 274 -46.98 3.59 -24.62
C GLN A 274 -46.61 2.14 -24.89
N LYS A 275 -46.99 1.23 -23.99
CA LYS A 275 -46.53 -0.18 -24.03
C LYS A 275 -47.29 -1.07 -25.00
N LEU A 276 -48.45 -0.61 -25.47
CA LEU A 276 -49.40 -1.40 -26.27
C LEU A 276 -49.48 -0.87 -27.69
N VAL A 277 -49.13 -1.70 -28.67
CA VAL A 277 -49.27 -1.41 -30.10
C VAL A 277 -50.48 -2.17 -30.63
N VAL A 278 -51.51 -1.47 -31.12
CA VAL A 278 -52.72 -2.12 -31.66
C VAL A 278 -52.94 -1.70 -33.10
N ILE A 279 -53.00 -2.67 -34.00
CA ILE A 279 -53.17 -2.47 -35.44
C ILE A 279 -54.45 -3.16 -35.90
N GLU A 280 -55.43 -2.36 -36.33
CA GLU A 280 -56.66 -2.82 -36.97
C GLU A 280 -56.43 -2.99 -38.48
N LEU A 281 -56.62 -4.21 -38.98
CA LEU A 281 -56.65 -4.51 -40.40
C LEU A 281 -58.05 -4.16 -40.96
N LYS A 282 -58.09 -3.38 -42.05
CA LYS A 282 -59.33 -2.92 -42.68
C LYS A 282 -59.75 -3.78 -43.88
#